data_AF-A0A395W9S6-F1
#
_entry.id   AF-A0A395W9S6-F1
#
_cell.length_a   1.000
_cell.length_b   1.000
_cell.length_c   1.000
_cell.angle_alpha   90.00
_cell.angle_beta   90.00
_cell.angle_gamma   90.00
#
_symmetry.space_group_name_H-M   'P 1'
#
loop_
_entity.id
_entity.type
_entity.pdbx_description
1 polymer ?
#
loop_
_entity_poly.entity_id
_entity_poly.type
_entity_poly.pdbx_seq_one_letter_code
_entity_poly.pdbx_strand_id
1 'polypeptide(L)'
;MDEFNKEVCKLYKNIDEQIEYLKMFKKIIINENERYILEDRNYISVINPYKEFFATNQIVKNIEGYTKKIHIYESETPIQNILSVVKYDDKISDYFFRTIGQFERKFKNVLINAICELYVHNSQMPNESLKCLEYITEIEKFINQYTIELTLNNGSTYTCLNKPYLIDAIQRNVVVFPKFATNFPNSLSKKGYVYNEFVLENRFMILKKLYDIGTGDKSSSKNILLQHYYNSQKMLPLWVIPNALTLGELNVLFSMLDMSTQKQICAKLMNVDITKIKEKNVSTFMGYVENIRRIRNVINHYEPLIPFLLNNIKEKHLKDSQIIKTIEFLATYSEPIIITMPYIPVTDYNKKKVAVLKKVQQVMQKSNKL
;
A
#
# COMPACT_ATOMS: atom_id res chain seq x y z
N MET A 1 42.23 -14.43 -17.49
CA MET A 1 42.05 -12.96 -17.40
C MET A 1 40.57 -12.75 -17.19
N ASP A 2 40.11 -12.84 -15.95
CA ASP A 2 38.77 -12.41 -15.58
C ASP A 2 38.99 -11.37 -14.48
N GLU A 3 39.03 -10.11 -14.89
CA GLU A 3 38.81 -8.97 -14.00
C GLU A 3 37.40 -9.09 -13.44
N PHE A 4 37.24 -9.91 -12.39
CA PHE A 4 36.13 -9.77 -11.48
C PHE A 4 36.12 -8.30 -11.03
N ASN A 5 35.12 -7.55 -11.49
CA ASN A 5 34.76 -6.23 -10.99
C ASN A 5 35.00 -6.23 -9.47
N LYS A 6 35.98 -5.45 -9.00
CA LYS A 6 36.17 -5.19 -7.56
C LYS A 6 34.88 -4.53 -7.07
N GLU A 7 33.96 -5.31 -6.54
CA GLU A 7 32.78 -4.77 -5.88
C GLU A 7 33.26 -3.94 -4.69
N VAL A 8 33.09 -2.63 -4.79
CA VAL A 8 33.42 -1.69 -3.72
C VAL A 8 32.39 -1.86 -2.61
N CYS A 9 32.66 -2.77 -1.67
CA CYS A 9 31.84 -2.98 -0.50
C CYS A 9 32.02 -1.83 0.51
N LYS A 10 30.92 -1.37 1.11
CA LYS A 10 31.01 -0.43 2.25
C LYS A 10 31.55 -1.18 3.47
N LEU A 11 32.63 -0.66 4.04
CA LEU A 11 33.15 -1.15 5.30
C LEU A 11 32.25 -0.74 6.47
N TYR A 12 32.08 -1.66 7.41
CA TYR A 12 31.49 -1.39 8.72
C TYR A 12 32.26 -0.27 9.42
N LYS A 13 31.54 0.54 10.20
CA LYS A 13 32.12 1.55 11.10
C LYS A 13 31.51 1.35 12.47
N ASN A 14 32.35 1.29 13.50
CA ASN A 14 31.89 1.39 14.89
C ASN A 14 31.34 2.81 15.17
N ILE A 15 30.79 3.05 16.35
CA ILE A 15 30.10 4.31 16.66
C ILE A 15 31.04 5.50 16.66
N ASP A 16 32.26 5.36 17.19
CA ASP A 16 33.28 6.41 17.17
C ASP A 16 33.65 6.79 15.74
N GLU A 17 33.92 5.79 14.89
CA GLU A 17 34.22 5.96 13.48
C GLU A 17 33.03 6.60 12.71
N GLN A 18 31.79 6.30 13.11
CA GLN A 18 30.60 6.94 12.53
C GLN A 18 30.52 8.41 12.93
N ILE A 19 30.76 8.77 14.19
CA ILE A 19 30.76 10.14 14.70
C ILE A 19 31.86 10.95 14.00
N GLU A 20 33.07 10.41 13.91
CA GLU A 20 34.19 11.05 13.22
C GLU A 20 33.86 11.25 11.72
N TYR A 21 33.33 10.22 11.06
CA TYR A 21 32.91 10.30 9.66
C TYR A 21 31.85 11.41 9.44
N LEU A 22 30.87 11.50 10.33
CA LEU A 22 29.82 12.51 10.28
C LEU A 22 30.37 13.93 10.41
N LYS A 23 31.27 14.13 11.38
CA LYS A 23 31.93 15.42 11.60
C LYS A 23 32.77 15.82 10.38
N MET A 24 33.66 14.94 9.92
CA MET A 24 34.60 15.25 8.85
C MET A 24 33.94 15.42 7.47
N PHE A 25 33.01 14.54 7.10
CA PHE A 25 32.51 14.47 5.71
C PHE A 25 31.08 14.99 5.54
N LYS A 26 30.34 15.17 6.63
CA LYS A 26 28.95 15.68 6.61
C LYS A 26 28.78 16.97 7.39
N LYS A 27 29.82 17.44 8.09
CA LYS A 27 29.75 18.57 9.03
C LYS A 27 28.62 18.41 10.05
N ILE A 28 28.33 17.18 10.45
CA ILE A 28 27.31 16.88 11.47
C ILE A 28 28.03 16.69 12.80
N ILE A 29 27.66 17.49 13.79
CA ILE A 29 28.30 17.48 15.12
C ILE A 29 27.43 16.67 16.09
N ILE A 30 28.04 15.66 16.71
CA ILE A 30 27.44 14.83 17.77
C ILE A 30 28.32 15.00 19.01
N ASN A 31 27.73 15.43 20.12
CA ASN A 31 28.41 15.50 21.40
C ASN A 31 28.40 14.13 22.10
N GLU A 32 29.30 13.91 23.07
CA GLU A 32 29.43 12.62 23.75
C GLU A 32 28.12 12.19 24.45
N ASN A 33 27.41 13.13 25.06
CA ASN A 33 26.11 12.88 25.69
C ASN A 33 24.97 12.59 24.69
N GLU A 34 25.23 12.67 23.39
CA GLU A 34 24.30 12.38 22.29
C GLU A 34 24.68 11.10 21.53
N ARG A 35 25.77 10.42 21.94
CA ARG A 35 26.24 9.16 21.35
C ARG A 35 25.15 8.10 21.25
N TYR A 36 24.32 8.00 22.29
CA TYR A 36 23.21 7.04 22.41
C TYR A 36 22.29 7.01 21.19
N ILE A 37 22.20 8.10 20.42
CA ILE A 37 21.38 8.18 19.20
C ILE A 37 21.78 7.11 18.18
N LEU A 38 23.08 6.89 18.01
CA LEU A 38 23.62 5.90 17.08
C LEU A 38 23.70 4.49 17.69
N GLU A 39 23.59 4.38 19.01
CA GLU A 39 23.44 3.11 19.75
C GLU A 39 22.01 2.57 19.61
N ASP A 40 21.02 3.45 19.76
CA ASP A 40 19.59 3.10 19.75
C ASP A 40 19.05 2.85 18.34
N ARG A 41 19.55 3.59 17.34
CA ARG A 41 19.07 3.49 15.96
C ARG A 41 20.24 3.51 14.98
N ASN A 42 20.14 2.63 13.97
CA ASN A 42 21.15 2.52 12.92
C ASN A 42 21.35 3.87 12.20
N TYR A 43 22.61 4.27 12.02
CA TYR A 43 23.03 5.42 11.20
C TYR A 43 22.26 5.56 9.87
N ILE A 44 22.00 4.44 9.19
CA ILE A 44 21.32 4.41 7.90
C ILE A 44 19.88 4.90 8.01
N SER A 45 19.18 4.67 9.13
CA SER A 45 17.79 5.12 9.31
C SER A 45 17.70 6.52 9.93
N VAL A 46 18.69 6.97 10.70
CA VAL A 46 18.65 8.28 11.37
C VAL A 46 19.33 9.39 10.57
N ILE A 47 20.37 9.09 9.79
CA ILE A 47 21.15 10.12 9.10
C ILE A 47 20.80 10.18 7.62
N ASN A 48 20.87 9.05 6.90
CA ASN A 48 20.77 9.06 5.44
C ASN A 48 19.48 9.69 4.89
N PRO A 49 18.29 9.44 5.47
CA PRO A 49 17.03 10.02 5.01
C PRO A 49 16.97 11.54 5.08
N TYR A 50 17.64 12.13 6.08
CA TYR A 50 17.39 13.52 6.47
C TYR A 50 18.61 14.44 6.27
N LYS A 51 19.82 13.90 6.15
CA LYS A 51 21.05 14.69 5.94
C LYS A 51 20.99 15.62 4.72
N GLU A 52 20.21 15.27 3.70
CA GLU A 52 20.09 16.09 2.48
C GLU A 52 19.35 17.41 2.73
N PHE A 53 18.57 17.53 3.81
CA PHE A 53 17.93 18.79 4.19
C PHE A 53 18.95 19.84 4.65
N PHE A 54 20.14 19.43 5.07
CA PHE A 54 21.19 20.31 5.58
C PHE A 54 22.37 20.45 4.62
N ALA A 55 22.28 19.83 3.43
CA ALA A 55 23.25 20.03 2.36
C ALA A 55 22.93 21.31 1.57
N THR A 56 23.97 22.00 1.10
CA THR A 56 23.84 23.20 0.27
C THR A 56 23.94 22.90 -1.22
N ASN A 57 24.61 21.81 -1.59
CA ASN A 57 24.77 21.40 -2.98
C ASN A 57 25.04 19.88 -3.11
N GLN A 58 25.10 19.38 -4.34
CA GLN A 58 25.57 18.04 -4.67
C GLN A 58 26.54 18.06 -5.85
N ILE A 59 27.55 17.21 -5.79
CA ILE A 59 28.41 16.88 -6.94
C ILE A 59 28.24 15.42 -7.30
N VAL A 60 28.37 15.13 -8.59
CA VAL A 60 28.35 13.78 -9.12
C VAL A 60 29.77 13.44 -9.54
N LYS A 61 30.35 12.38 -8.97
CA LYS A 61 31.67 11.86 -9.35
C LYS A 61 31.52 10.48 -9.96
N ASN A 62 32.20 10.23 -11.06
CA ASN A 62 32.40 8.88 -11.59
C ASN A 62 33.63 8.32 -10.89
N ILE A 63 33.46 7.22 -10.16
CA ILE A 63 34.54 6.51 -9.48
C ILE A 63 34.46 5.08 -9.99
N GLU A 64 35.52 4.58 -10.62
CA GLU A 64 35.65 3.16 -11.01
C GLU A 64 34.41 2.61 -11.75
N GLY A 65 33.89 3.37 -12.73
CA GLY A 65 32.76 2.95 -13.56
C GLY A 65 31.37 3.16 -12.94
N TYR A 66 31.25 3.65 -11.70
CA TYR A 66 29.96 3.97 -11.08
C TYR A 66 29.79 5.46 -10.71
N THR A 67 28.56 5.93 -10.84
CA THR A 67 28.18 7.32 -10.56
C THR A 67 27.81 7.51 -9.09
N LYS A 68 28.60 8.30 -8.34
CA LYS A 68 28.39 8.59 -6.92
C LYS A 68 27.94 10.02 -6.70
N LYS A 69 26.82 10.20 -5.99
CA LYS A 69 26.36 11.51 -5.50
C LYS A 69 27.02 11.84 -4.16
N ILE A 70 27.63 13.02 -4.07
CA ILE A 70 28.28 13.53 -2.87
C ILE A 70 27.63 14.87 -2.52
N HIS A 71 27.00 14.95 -1.35
CA HIS A 71 26.42 16.18 -0.82
C HIS A 71 27.52 17.07 -0.22
N ILE A 72 27.39 18.37 -0.46
CA ILE A 72 28.25 19.42 0.07
C ILE A 72 27.55 20.10 1.24
N TYR A 73 28.30 20.36 2.31
CA TYR A 73 27.84 21.01 3.53
C TYR A 73 28.74 22.23 3.79
N GLU A 74 28.15 23.41 3.93
CA GLU A 74 28.91 24.66 4.16
C GLU A 74 29.06 24.97 5.64
N SER A 75 28.00 24.80 6.43
CA SER A 75 27.99 25.00 7.87
C SER A 75 27.98 23.68 8.64
N GLU A 76 28.47 23.75 9.88
CA GLU A 76 28.25 22.68 10.86
C GLU A 76 26.77 22.60 11.24
N THR A 77 26.27 21.37 11.37
CA THR A 77 24.89 21.07 11.74
C THR A 77 24.89 20.20 13.00
N PRO A 78 24.38 20.69 14.13
CA PRO A 78 24.17 19.84 15.30
C PRO A 78 23.22 18.68 14.98
N ILE A 79 23.50 17.50 15.52
CA ILE A 79 22.65 16.32 15.33
C ILE A 79 21.20 16.54 15.74
N GLN A 80 20.96 17.42 16.71
CA GLN A 80 19.60 17.80 17.14
C GLN A 80 18.74 18.38 16.02
N ASN A 81 19.35 19.07 15.04
CA ASN A 81 18.61 19.57 13.88
C ASN A 81 18.11 18.41 13.02
N ILE A 82 18.93 17.37 12.82
CA ILE A 82 18.52 16.16 12.12
C ILE A 82 17.44 15.42 12.90
N LEU A 83 17.64 15.26 14.21
CA LEU A 83 16.65 14.62 15.08
C LEU A 83 15.31 15.37 15.10
N SER A 84 15.29 16.69 14.94
CA SER A 84 14.05 17.44 14.83
C SER A 84 13.23 17.02 13.60
N VAL A 85 13.90 16.68 12.49
CA VAL A 85 13.26 16.16 11.26
C VAL A 85 12.85 14.70 11.45
N VAL A 86 13.65 13.88 12.12
CA VAL A 86 13.30 12.49 12.48
C VAL A 86 12.02 12.47 13.31
N LYS A 87 11.96 13.27 14.39
CA LYS A 87 10.78 13.40 15.26
C LYS A 87 9.55 13.91 14.50
N TYR A 88 9.76 14.77 13.50
CA TYR A 88 8.69 15.25 12.63
C TYR A 88 8.17 14.12 11.72
N ASP A 89 9.05 13.30 11.15
CA ASP A 89 8.66 12.12 10.35
C ASP A 89 7.91 11.08 11.19
N ASP A 90 8.37 10.82 12.42
CA ASP A 90 7.70 9.91 13.36
C ASP A 90 6.26 10.41 13.66
N LYS A 91 6.06 11.72 13.86
CA LYS A 91 4.73 12.33 14.06
C LYS A 91 3.83 12.24 12.82
N ILE A 92 4.39 12.43 11.63
CA ILE A 92 3.64 12.26 10.37
C ILE A 92 3.22 10.79 10.21
N SER A 93 4.13 9.86 10.50
CA SER A 93 3.89 8.43 10.41
C SER A 93 2.80 7.97 11.37
N ASP A 94 2.80 8.46 12.62
CA ASP A 94 1.73 8.20 13.58
C ASP A 94 0.36 8.74 13.12
N TYR A 95 0.32 9.94 12.55
CA TYR A 95 -0.91 10.47 11.95
C TYR A 95 -1.43 9.53 10.85
N PHE A 96 -0.59 9.14 9.90
CA PHE A 96 -1.02 8.26 8.81
C PHE A 96 -1.41 6.88 9.32
N PHE A 97 -0.71 6.32 10.31
CA PHE A 97 -1.09 5.05 10.93
C PHE A 97 -2.54 5.07 11.44
N ARG A 98 -2.91 6.11 12.20
CA ARG A 98 -4.27 6.26 12.74
C ARG A 98 -5.31 6.46 11.64
N THR A 99 -5.06 7.37 10.71
CA THR A 99 -5.98 7.74 9.63
C THR A 99 -6.19 6.59 8.65
N ILE A 100 -5.12 5.90 8.25
CA ILE A 100 -5.20 4.72 7.40
C ILE A 100 -5.97 3.62 8.11
N GLY A 101 -5.76 3.41 9.41
CA GLY A 101 -6.54 2.45 10.19
C GLY A 101 -8.05 2.74 10.18
N GLN A 102 -8.46 4.01 10.26
CA GLN A 102 -9.86 4.41 10.13
C GLN A 102 -10.41 4.14 8.73
N PHE A 103 -9.67 4.52 7.69
CA PHE A 103 -10.01 4.25 6.30
C PHE A 103 -10.15 2.75 6.03
N GLU A 104 -9.16 1.93 6.39
CA GLU A 104 -9.14 0.49 6.13
C GLU A 104 -10.34 -0.21 6.79
N ARG A 105 -10.69 0.15 8.03
CA ARG A 105 -11.89 -0.38 8.71
C ARG A 105 -13.18 -0.04 7.94
N LYS A 106 -13.33 1.20 7.49
CA LYS A 106 -14.51 1.63 6.72
C LYS A 106 -14.54 0.96 5.34
N PHE A 107 -13.43 0.97 4.61
CA PHE A 107 -13.32 0.37 3.28
C PHE A 107 -13.69 -1.10 3.30
N LYS A 108 -13.12 -1.85 4.25
CA LYS A 108 -13.40 -3.27 4.46
C LYS A 108 -14.90 -3.53 4.63
N ASN A 109 -15.56 -2.80 5.53
CA ASN A 109 -16.97 -2.99 5.83
C ASN A 109 -17.88 -2.56 4.66
N VAL A 110 -17.59 -1.43 4.03
CA VAL A 110 -18.38 -0.95 2.88
C VAL A 110 -18.26 -1.90 1.70
N LEU A 111 -17.04 -2.38 1.41
CA LEU A 111 -16.79 -3.33 0.34
C LEU A 111 -17.52 -4.66 0.57
N ILE A 112 -17.37 -5.27 1.76
CA ILE A 112 -17.98 -6.58 2.00
C ILE A 112 -19.50 -6.50 2.02
N ASN A 113 -20.08 -5.43 2.56
CA ASN A 113 -21.53 -5.26 2.59
C ASN A 113 -22.07 -5.12 1.17
N ALA A 114 -21.41 -4.35 0.29
CA ALA A 114 -21.81 -4.25 -1.11
C ALA A 114 -21.73 -5.61 -1.83
N ILE A 115 -20.73 -6.44 -1.50
CA ILE A 115 -20.63 -7.80 -2.04
C ILE A 115 -21.75 -8.70 -1.49
N CYS A 116 -22.03 -8.68 -0.19
CA CYS A 116 -23.12 -9.45 0.41
C CYS A 116 -24.48 -9.04 -0.14
N GLU A 117 -24.70 -7.75 -0.43
CA GLU A 117 -25.91 -7.25 -1.07
C GLU A 117 -26.16 -7.93 -2.43
N LEU A 118 -25.12 -8.29 -3.20
CA LEU A 118 -25.26 -9.04 -4.47
C LEU A 118 -25.81 -10.46 -4.29
N TYR A 119 -25.66 -11.04 -3.11
CA TYR A 119 -26.16 -12.37 -2.77
C TYR A 119 -27.55 -12.32 -2.15
N VAL A 120 -27.83 -11.30 -1.35
CA VAL A 120 -29.09 -11.16 -0.61
C VAL A 120 -30.18 -10.52 -1.49
N HIS A 121 -29.85 -9.48 -2.26
CA HIS A 121 -30.81 -8.84 -3.14
C HIS A 121 -31.08 -9.70 -4.38
N ASN A 122 -32.37 -9.90 -4.68
CA ASN A 122 -32.87 -10.74 -5.78
C ASN A 122 -32.72 -12.26 -5.58
N SER A 123 -32.51 -12.73 -4.34
CA SER A 123 -32.59 -14.16 -4.06
C SER A 123 -34.03 -14.67 -4.17
N GLN A 124 -34.19 -15.82 -4.84
CA GLN A 124 -35.44 -16.57 -4.84
C GLN A 124 -35.74 -17.16 -3.45
N MET A 125 -34.73 -17.35 -2.60
CA MET A 125 -34.82 -17.91 -1.25
C MET A 125 -34.20 -16.94 -0.22
N PRO A 126 -34.90 -15.85 0.15
CA PRO A 126 -34.34 -14.78 0.97
C PRO A 126 -33.71 -15.25 2.29
N ASN A 127 -34.37 -16.19 2.99
CA ASN A 127 -33.90 -16.69 4.28
C ASN A 127 -32.60 -17.51 4.19
N GLU A 128 -32.37 -18.20 3.07
CA GLU A 128 -31.14 -18.97 2.87
C GLU A 128 -30.00 -18.07 2.41
N SER A 129 -30.27 -17.12 1.52
CA SER A 129 -29.25 -16.18 1.02
C SER A 129 -28.78 -15.19 2.07
N LEU A 130 -29.56 -14.94 3.14
CA LEU A 130 -29.10 -14.21 4.33
C LEU A 130 -27.89 -14.87 5.01
N LYS A 131 -27.64 -16.16 4.77
CA LYS A 131 -26.42 -16.82 5.27
C LYS A 131 -25.16 -16.38 4.51
N CYS A 132 -25.28 -15.79 3.32
CA CYS A 132 -24.17 -15.35 2.47
C CYS A 132 -23.10 -16.43 2.24
N LEU A 133 -23.52 -17.67 1.96
CA LEU A 133 -22.65 -18.83 1.72
C LEU A 133 -22.51 -19.22 0.23
N GLU A 134 -23.39 -18.72 -0.65
CA GLU A 134 -23.42 -19.08 -2.09
C GLU A 134 -22.07 -18.84 -2.80
N TYR A 135 -21.30 -17.84 -2.35
CA TYR A 135 -19.98 -17.54 -2.91
C TYR A 135 -19.03 -18.74 -2.85
N ILE A 136 -19.16 -19.63 -1.85
CA ILE A 136 -18.33 -20.83 -1.72
C ILE A 136 -18.56 -21.73 -2.92
N THR A 137 -19.81 -22.06 -3.21
CA THR A 137 -20.20 -22.94 -4.31
C THR A 137 -19.89 -22.33 -5.68
N GLU A 138 -20.08 -21.01 -5.83
CA GLU A 138 -19.71 -20.30 -7.07
C GLU A 138 -18.20 -20.37 -7.33
N ILE A 139 -17.39 -20.11 -6.31
CA ILE A 139 -15.93 -20.19 -6.42
C ILE A 139 -15.48 -21.63 -6.64
N GLU A 140 -16.04 -22.60 -5.93
CA GLU A 140 -15.71 -24.03 -6.08
C GLU A 140 -15.92 -24.50 -7.52
N LYS A 141 -17.09 -24.19 -8.12
CA LYS A 141 -17.39 -24.50 -9.52
C LYS A 141 -16.38 -23.88 -10.47
N PHE A 142 -16.05 -22.60 -10.27
CA PHE A 142 -15.07 -21.90 -11.10
C PHE A 142 -13.67 -22.54 -10.97
N ILE A 143 -13.21 -22.80 -9.75
CA ILE A 143 -11.91 -23.40 -9.50
C ILE A 143 -11.84 -24.79 -10.15
N ASN A 144 -12.78 -25.68 -9.84
CA ASN A 144 -12.78 -27.05 -10.36
C ASN A 144 -12.79 -27.10 -11.90
N GLN A 145 -13.45 -26.15 -12.55
CA GLN A 145 -13.51 -26.09 -14.01
C GLN A 145 -12.22 -25.56 -14.66
N TYR A 146 -11.54 -24.62 -14.03
CA TYR A 146 -10.41 -23.90 -14.64
C TYR A 146 -9.06 -24.19 -14.00
N THR A 147 -8.95 -25.24 -13.19
CA THR A 147 -7.67 -25.71 -12.67
C THR A 147 -7.10 -26.89 -13.43
N ILE A 148 -5.79 -27.05 -13.32
CA ILE A 148 -5.06 -28.26 -13.73
C ILE A 148 -4.25 -28.78 -12.54
N GLU A 149 -4.17 -30.10 -12.40
CA GLU A 149 -3.30 -30.76 -11.45
C GLU A 149 -1.94 -31.01 -12.08
N LEU A 150 -0.88 -30.61 -11.39
CA LEU A 150 0.51 -30.82 -11.80
C LEU A 150 1.21 -31.70 -10.77
N THR A 151 1.90 -32.72 -11.26
CA THR A 151 2.74 -33.61 -10.43
C THR A 151 4.20 -33.15 -10.52
N LEU A 152 4.80 -32.88 -9.36
CA LEU A 152 6.21 -32.55 -9.23
C LEU A 152 7.08 -33.81 -9.30
N ASN A 153 8.37 -33.64 -9.58
CA ASN A 153 9.34 -34.74 -9.66
C ASN A 153 9.45 -35.56 -8.35
N ASN A 154 9.09 -34.97 -7.21
CA ASN A 154 9.07 -35.64 -5.91
C ASN A 154 7.73 -36.37 -5.63
N GLY A 155 6.86 -36.52 -6.62
CA GLY A 155 5.54 -37.16 -6.50
C GLY A 155 4.46 -36.30 -5.83
N SER A 156 4.79 -35.08 -5.40
CA SER A 156 3.79 -34.17 -4.81
C SER A 156 2.92 -33.55 -5.91
N THR A 157 1.61 -33.49 -5.69
CA THR A 157 0.68 -32.84 -6.62
C THR A 157 0.27 -31.46 -6.12
N TYR A 158 0.03 -30.54 -7.05
CA TYR A 158 -0.56 -29.23 -6.74
C TYR A 158 -1.51 -28.77 -7.83
N THR A 159 -2.53 -28.03 -7.42
CA THR A 159 -3.57 -27.49 -8.30
C THR A 159 -3.31 -26.01 -8.60
N CYS A 160 -3.18 -25.66 -9.89
CA CYS A 160 -2.99 -24.28 -10.35
C CYS A 160 -4.00 -23.90 -11.45
N LEU A 161 -4.05 -22.62 -11.80
CA LEU A 161 -4.93 -22.12 -12.86
C LEU A 161 -4.48 -22.66 -14.21
N ASN A 162 -5.38 -23.33 -14.94
CA ASN A 162 -5.22 -23.66 -16.36
C ASN A 162 -5.45 -22.39 -17.19
N LYS A 163 -4.46 -21.49 -17.17
CA LYS A 163 -4.57 -20.16 -17.77
C LYS A 163 -4.91 -20.21 -19.27
N PRO A 164 -4.26 -21.04 -20.12
CA PRO A 164 -4.63 -21.12 -21.54
C PRO A 164 -6.09 -21.53 -21.76
N TYR A 165 -6.59 -22.52 -21.01
CA TYR A 165 -7.97 -22.97 -21.11
C TYR A 165 -8.97 -21.90 -20.66
N LEU A 166 -8.67 -21.19 -19.56
CA LEU A 166 -9.50 -20.08 -19.10
C LEU A 166 -9.55 -18.95 -20.15
N ILE A 167 -8.43 -18.59 -20.77
CA ILE A 167 -8.38 -17.56 -21.81
C ILE A 167 -9.27 -17.93 -23.01
N ASP A 168 -9.16 -19.16 -23.50
CA ASP A 168 -10.00 -19.67 -24.58
C ASP A 168 -11.49 -19.68 -24.20
N ALA A 169 -11.83 -20.06 -22.96
CA ALA A 169 -13.20 -20.00 -22.46
C ALA A 169 -13.73 -18.55 -22.35
N ILE A 170 -12.90 -17.59 -21.92
CA ILE A 170 -13.25 -16.17 -21.87
C ILE A 170 -13.55 -15.65 -23.27
N GLN A 171 -12.70 -15.97 -24.26
CA GLN A 171 -12.88 -15.54 -25.65
C GLN A 171 -14.17 -16.08 -26.27
N ARG A 172 -14.57 -17.29 -25.89
CA ARG A 172 -15.85 -17.91 -26.31
C ARG A 172 -17.06 -17.42 -25.49
N ASN A 173 -16.85 -16.58 -24.49
CA ASN A 173 -17.90 -16.07 -23.60
C ASN A 173 -18.72 -17.17 -22.91
N VAL A 174 -18.05 -18.26 -22.48
CA VAL A 174 -18.69 -19.42 -21.83
C VAL A 174 -18.34 -19.55 -20.34
N VAL A 175 -17.61 -18.58 -19.79
CA VAL A 175 -17.18 -18.59 -18.38
C VAL A 175 -18.29 -18.04 -17.49
N VAL A 176 -18.61 -18.80 -16.44
CA VAL A 176 -19.47 -18.33 -15.36
C VAL A 176 -18.59 -17.90 -14.19
N PHE A 177 -18.48 -16.60 -13.97
CA PHE A 177 -17.76 -16.04 -12.83
C PHE A 177 -18.66 -15.99 -11.58
N PRO A 178 -18.08 -16.01 -10.37
CA PRO A 178 -18.81 -15.63 -9.15
C PRO A 178 -19.50 -14.27 -9.31
N LYS A 179 -20.68 -14.08 -8.70
CA LYS A 179 -21.51 -12.87 -8.90
C LYS A 179 -20.77 -11.56 -8.66
N PHE A 180 -19.86 -11.54 -7.68
CA PHE A 180 -19.06 -10.35 -7.34
C PHE A 180 -17.81 -10.16 -8.22
N ALA A 181 -17.53 -11.08 -9.14
CA ALA A 181 -16.30 -11.13 -9.92
C ALA A 181 -16.55 -10.99 -11.43
N THR A 182 -17.57 -10.26 -11.84
CA THR A 182 -17.92 -10.07 -13.26
C THR A 182 -16.81 -9.42 -14.07
N ASN A 183 -15.97 -8.59 -13.45
CA ASN A 183 -14.78 -8.02 -14.08
C ASN A 183 -13.51 -8.84 -13.87
N PHE A 184 -13.60 -10.11 -13.45
CA PHE A 184 -12.44 -10.99 -13.25
C PHE A 184 -11.40 -10.96 -14.38
N PRO A 185 -11.77 -10.95 -15.68
CA PRO A 185 -10.77 -10.92 -16.75
C PRO A 185 -10.35 -9.49 -17.17
N ASN A 186 -10.99 -8.46 -16.62
CA ASN A 186 -10.87 -7.09 -17.12
C ASN A 186 -10.21 -6.14 -16.11
N SER A 187 -9.40 -5.21 -16.62
CA SER A 187 -8.87 -4.07 -15.88
C SER A 187 -9.56 -2.78 -16.33
N LEU A 188 -9.77 -1.85 -15.39
CA LEU A 188 -10.34 -0.55 -15.70
C LEU A 188 -9.29 0.36 -16.36
N SER A 189 -9.58 0.83 -17.57
CA SER A 189 -8.76 1.77 -18.33
C SER A 189 -9.47 3.14 -18.48
N LYS A 190 -8.81 4.10 -19.14
CA LYS A 190 -9.45 5.39 -19.50
C LYS A 190 -10.65 5.23 -20.44
N LYS A 191 -10.73 4.12 -21.18
CA LYS A 191 -11.80 3.81 -22.16
C LYS A 191 -12.83 2.82 -21.59
N GLY A 192 -12.82 2.58 -20.28
CA GLY A 192 -13.63 1.55 -19.63
C GLY A 192 -12.87 0.24 -19.44
N TYR A 193 -13.60 -0.86 -19.25
CA TYR A 193 -13.04 -2.17 -19.00
C TYR A 193 -12.40 -2.78 -20.24
N VAL A 194 -11.17 -3.27 -20.08
CA VAL A 194 -10.40 -3.94 -21.13
C VAL A 194 -9.87 -5.25 -20.58
N TYR A 195 -9.93 -6.30 -21.40
CA TYR A 195 -9.33 -7.59 -21.10
C TYR A 195 -7.86 -7.45 -20.70
N ASN A 196 -7.46 -8.14 -19.63
CA ASN A 196 -6.10 -8.12 -19.12
C ASN A 196 -5.73 -9.50 -18.59
N GLU A 197 -4.90 -10.24 -19.33
CA GLU A 197 -4.47 -11.58 -18.93
C GLU A 197 -3.52 -11.60 -17.72
N PHE A 198 -2.87 -10.48 -17.40
CA PHE A 198 -1.89 -10.39 -16.32
C PHE A 198 -2.54 -10.40 -14.94
N VAL A 199 -3.83 -10.09 -14.84
CA VAL A 199 -4.55 -10.08 -13.55
C VAL A 199 -5.18 -11.43 -13.19
N LEU A 200 -5.27 -12.36 -14.15
CA LEU A 200 -6.02 -13.62 -13.99
C LEU A 200 -5.49 -14.47 -12.84
N GLU A 201 -4.18 -14.67 -12.76
CA GLU A 201 -3.58 -15.52 -11.72
C GLU A 201 -3.74 -14.91 -10.32
N ASN A 202 -3.45 -13.62 -10.17
CA ASN A 202 -3.61 -12.96 -8.88
C ASN A 202 -5.07 -13.02 -8.41
N ARG A 203 -6.03 -12.77 -9.30
CA ARG A 203 -7.46 -12.83 -8.98
C ARG A 203 -7.93 -14.25 -8.69
N PHE A 204 -7.43 -15.25 -9.42
CA PHE A 204 -7.66 -16.66 -9.11
C PHE A 204 -7.17 -17.00 -7.70
N MET A 205 -5.97 -16.55 -7.33
CA MET A 205 -5.43 -16.77 -5.98
C MET A 205 -6.30 -16.12 -4.89
N ILE A 206 -6.87 -14.95 -5.15
CA ILE A 206 -7.83 -14.33 -4.22
C ILE A 206 -9.10 -15.19 -4.09
N LEU A 207 -9.67 -15.67 -5.19
CA LEU A 207 -10.85 -16.55 -5.13
C LEU A 207 -10.54 -17.84 -4.36
N LYS A 208 -9.41 -18.49 -4.65
CA LYS A 208 -8.95 -19.68 -3.92
C LYS A 208 -8.81 -19.40 -2.42
N LYS A 209 -8.16 -18.29 -2.05
CA LYS A 209 -8.06 -17.86 -0.65
C LYS A 209 -9.43 -17.66 0.01
N LEU A 210 -10.39 -17.04 -0.67
CA LEU A 210 -11.76 -16.88 -0.15
C LEU A 210 -12.45 -18.22 0.07
N TYR A 211 -12.27 -19.18 -0.85
CA TYR A 211 -12.81 -20.53 -0.75
C TYR A 211 -12.20 -21.31 0.42
N ASP A 212 -10.88 -21.29 0.55
CA ASP A 212 -10.16 -21.99 1.63
C ASP A 212 -10.58 -21.44 3.01
N ILE A 213 -10.66 -20.11 3.15
CA ILE A 213 -11.19 -19.46 4.35
C ILE A 213 -12.65 -19.86 4.59
N GLY A 214 -13.46 -19.86 3.53
CA GLY A 214 -14.89 -20.15 3.57
C GLY A 214 -15.25 -21.55 4.03
N THR A 215 -14.49 -22.54 3.59
CA THR A 215 -14.73 -23.96 3.86
C THR A 215 -14.14 -24.45 5.17
N GLY A 216 -13.45 -23.58 5.91
CA GLY A 216 -12.89 -23.93 7.21
C GLY A 216 -11.64 -24.77 7.15
N ASP A 217 -10.87 -24.67 6.05
CA ASP A 217 -9.51 -25.22 6.03
C ASP A 217 -8.66 -24.50 7.09
N LYS A 218 -8.42 -25.16 8.22
CA LYS A 218 -7.75 -24.61 9.41
C LYS A 218 -6.31 -24.18 9.13
N SER A 219 -5.72 -24.64 8.03
CA SER A 219 -4.39 -24.19 7.59
C SER A 219 -4.39 -22.72 7.10
N SER A 220 -5.56 -22.16 6.76
CA SER A 220 -5.67 -20.92 5.99
C SER A 220 -5.65 -19.62 6.80
N SER A 221 -5.99 -19.61 8.11
CA SER A 221 -6.07 -18.36 8.87
C SER A 221 -5.93 -18.49 10.40
N LYS A 222 -4.92 -17.84 10.98
CA LYS A 222 -4.74 -17.67 12.44
C LYS A 222 -5.60 -16.52 13.02
N ASN A 223 -6.53 -15.96 12.25
CA ASN A 223 -7.31 -14.80 12.69
C ASN A 223 -8.33 -15.20 13.77
N ILE A 224 -8.18 -14.64 14.97
CA ILE A 224 -9.03 -14.92 16.15
C ILE A 224 -10.52 -14.69 15.86
N LEU A 225 -10.87 -13.67 15.05
CA LEU A 225 -12.26 -13.38 14.72
C LEU A 225 -12.89 -14.50 13.89
N LEU A 226 -12.13 -15.12 12.99
CA LEU A 226 -12.61 -16.26 12.19
C LEU A 226 -12.67 -17.54 13.03
N GLN A 227 -11.72 -17.74 13.94
CA GLN A 227 -11.67 -18.93 14.82
C GLN A 227 -12.95 -19.08 15.66
N HIS A 228 -13.54 -17.98 16.11
CA HIS A 228 -14.84 -18.01 16.79
C HIS A 228 -15.94 -18.68 15.94
N TYR A 229 -15.98 -18.37 14.65
CA TYR A 229 -16.97 -18.94 13.73
C TYR A 229 -16.61 -20.38 13.32
N TYR A 230 -15.32 -20.70 13.11
CA TYR A 230 -14.91 -22.07 12.82
C TYR A 230 -15.25 -23.07 13.92
N ASN A 231 -15.32 -22.61 15.18
CA ASN A 231 -15.68 -23.46 16.31
C ASN A 231 -17.19 -23.77 16.37
N SER A 232 -18.03 -22.94 15.74
CA SER A 232 -19.50 -23.06 15.79
C SER A 232 -20.13 -23.46 14.45
N GLN A 233 -19.41 -23.30 13.34
CA GLN A 233 -19.93 -23.50 11.98
C GLN A 233 -18.90 -24.18 11.08
N LYS A 234 -19.38 -25.03 10.17
CA LYS A 234 -18.54 -25.72 9.18
C LYS A 234 -18.08 -24.79 8.04
N MET A 235 -18.89 -23.80 7.69
CA MET A 235 -18.62 -22.85 6.61
C MET A 235 -18.80 -21.42 7.11
N LEU A 236 -17.96 -20.50 6.63
CA LEU A 236 -18.00 -19.10 7.02
C LEU A 236 -18.85 -18.25 6.08
N PRO A 237 -19.76 -17.44 6.62
CA PRO A 237 -20.43 -16.39 5.86
C PRO A 237 -19.43 -15.37 5.29
N LEU A 238 -19.72 -14.86 4.09
CA LEU A 238 -18.86 -13.90 3.39
C LEU A 238 -18.53 -12.64 4.21
N TRP A 239 -19.47 -12.15 5.01
CA TRP A 239 -19.30 -10.96 5.84
C TRP A 239 -18.27 -11.13 6.97
N VAL A 240 -17.88 -12.36 7.33
CA VAL A 240 -16.85 -12.66 8.34
C VAL A 240 -15.43 -12.58 7.76
N ILE A 241 -15.28 -13.00 6.50
CA ILE A 241 -14.00 -13.18 5.80
C ILE A 241 -13.10 -11.94 5.72
N PRO A 242 -13.58 -10.71 5.51
CA PRO A 242 -12.69 -9.61 5.16
C PRO A 242 -11.69 -9.25 6.27
N ASN A 243 -11.88 -9.75 7.50
CA ASN A 243 -10.91 -9.63 8.57
C ASN A 243 -9.61 -10.42 8.35
N ALA A 244 -9.62 -11.42 7.47
CA ALA A 244 -8.45 -12.21 7.08
C ALA A 244 -7.77 -11.69 5.79
N LEU A 245 -8.27 -10.58 5.23
CA LEU A 245 -7.75 -10.01 3.99
C LEU A 245 -6.90 -8.77 4.26
N THR A 246 -5.82 -8.63 3.51
CA THR A 246 -5.00 -7.42 3.50
C THR A 246 -5.66 -6.33 2.67
N LEU A 247 -5.26 -5.05 2.87
CA LEU A 247 -5.73 -3.94 2.04
C LEU A 247 -5.51 -4.17 0.53
N GLY A 248 -4.39 -4.81 0.16
CA GLY A 248 -4.12 -5.16 -1.24
C GLY A 248 -5.13 -6.15 -1.79
N GLU A 249 -5.48 -7.18 -1.02
CA GLU A 249 -6.47 -8.19 -1.42
C GLU A 249 -7.88 -7.58 -1.50
N LEU A 250 -8.25 -6.69 -0.57
CA LEU A 250 -9.49 -5.92 -0.64
C LEU A 250 -9.55 -5.05 -1.92
N ASN A 251 -8.44 -4.43 -2.32
CA ASN A 251 -8.36 -3.67 -3.57
C ASN A 251 -8.53 -4.56 -4.81
N VAL A 252 -7.96 -5.78 -4.78
CA VAL A 252 -8.15 -6.76 -5.86
C VAL A 252 -9.62 -7.18 -5.93
N LEU A 253 -10.28 -7.49 -4.81
CA LEU A 253 -11.72 -7.78 -4.76
C LEU A 253 -12.54 -6.63 -5.33
N PHE A 254 -12.29 -5.40 -4.88
CA PHE A 254 -12.94 -4.21 -5.42
C PHE A 254 -12.80 -4.10 -6.94
N SER A 255 -11.62 -4.43 -7.48
CA SER A 255 -11.36 -4.37 -8.92
C SER A 255 -12.11 -5.42 -9.75
N MET A 256 -12.60 -6.50 -9.14
CA MET A 256 -13.36 -7.56 -9.81
C MET A 256 -14.86 -7.28 -9.88
N LEU A 257 -15.35 -6.32 -9.08
CA LEU A 257 -16.75 -5.92 -9.07
C LEU A 257 -17.15 -5.23 -10.37
N ASP A 258 -18.44 -5.23 -10.66
CA ASP A 258 -19.00 -4.46 -11.76
C ASP A 258 -18.91 -2.94 -11.50
N MET A 259 -19.07 -2.14 -12.56
CA MET A 259 -18.98 -0.68 -12.45
C MET A 259 -20.04 -0.09 -11.51
N SER A 260 -21.24 -0.69 -11.47
CA SER A 260 -22.34 -0.21 -10.63
C SER A 260 -21.98 -0.31 -9.15
N THR A 261 -21.56 -1.51 -8.70
CA THR A 261 -21.18 -1.76 -7.31
C THR A 261 -19.96 -0.93 -6.91
N GLN A 262 -18.97 -0.80 -7.80
CA GLN A 262 -17.81 0.06 -7.54
C GLN A 262 -18.20 1.53 -7.33
N LYS A 263 -19.13 2.06 -8.13
CA LYS A 263 -19.63 3.43 -7.96
C LYS A 263 -20.34 3.60 -6.63
N GLN A 264 -21.16 2.62 -6.21
CA GLN A 264 -21.82 2.64 -4.90
C GLN A 264 -20.81 2.68 -3.74
N ILE A 265 -19.76 1.85 -3.81
CA ILE A 265 -18.69 1.81 -2.80
C ILE A 265 -17.93 3.15 -2.78
N CYS A 266 -17.53 3.67 -3.94
CA CYS A 266 -16.86 4.97 -4.03
C CYS A 266 -17.71 6.10 -3.47
N ALA A 267 -19.01 6.14 -3.78
CA ALA A 267 -19.95 7.12 -3.24
C ALA A 267 -19.97 7.11 -1.70
N LYS A 268 -20.11 5.92 -1.10
CA LYS A 268 -20.10 5.72 0.37
C LYS A 268 -18.77 6.14 1.02
N LEU A 269 -17.63 5.86 0.38
CA LEU A 269 -16.29 6.16 0.93
C LEU A 269 -15.84 7.60 0.72
N MET A 270 -16.27 8.23 -0.36
CA MET A 270 -15.99 9.64 -0.65
C MET A 270 -17.04 10.58 -0.04
N ASN A 271 -18.11 10.04 0.54
CA ASN A 271 -19.26 10.79 1.06
C ASN A 271 -19.88 11.73 0.02
N VAL A 272 -20.14 11.20 -1.17
CA VAL A 272 -20.75 11.95 -2.26
C VAL A 272 -21.89 11.15 -2.86
N ASP A 273 -22.85 11.87 -3.46
CA ASP A 273 -23.95 11.25 -4.19
C ASP A 273 -23.44 10.38 -5.34
N ILE A 274 -24.04 9.20 -5.52
CA ILE A 274 -23.66 8.23 -6.56
C ILE A 274 -23.74 8.79 -7.97
N THR A 275 -24.69 9.70 -8.24
CA THR A 275 -24.85 10.37 -9.54
C THR A 275 -23.62 11.20 -9.94
N LYS A 276 -22.81 11.60 -8.96
CA LYS A 276 -21.58 12.37 -9.16
C LYS A 276 -20.36 11.47 -9.44
N ILE A 277 -20.46 10.16 -9.19
CA ILE A 277 -19.37 9.22 -9.42
C ILE A 277 -19.34 8.76 -10.89
N LYS A 278 -18.27 9.16 -11.59
CA LYS A 278 -17.96 8.71 -12.95
C LYS A 278 -16.90 7.61 -12.91
N GLU A 279 -16.68 6.91 -14.02
CA GLU A 279 -15.68 5.84 -14.12
C GLU A 279 -14.26 6.31 -13.75
N LYS A 280 -13.92 7.55 -14.12
CA LYS A 280 -12.65 8.17 -13.72
C LYS A 280 -12.48 8.27 -12.21
N ASN A 281 -13.56 8.42 -11.45
CA ASN A 281 -13.53 8.49 -9.98
C ASN A 281 -13.19 7.12 -9.39
N VAL A 282 -13.74 6.04 -9.97
CA VAL A 282 -13.40 4.66 -9.59
C VAL A 282 -11.91 4.38 -9.83
N SER A 283 -11.41 4.68 -11.03
CA SER A 283 -9.98 4.54 -11.35
C SER A 283 -9.08 5.37 -10.42
N THR A 284 -9.51 6.60 -10.11
CA THR A 284 -8.79 7.47 -9.16
C THR A 284 -8.79 6.87 -7.75
N PHE A 285 -9.93 6.35 -7.28
CA PHE A 285 -10.05 5.72 -5.98
C PHE A 285 -9.15 4.47 -5.85
N MET A 286 -9.08 3.61 -6.88
CA MET A 286 -8.14 2.49 -6.90
C MET A 286 -6.68 2.96 -6.74
N GLY A 287 -6.33 4.07 -7.38
CA GLY A 287 -5.02 4.72 -7.22
C GLY A 287 -4.78 5.24 -5.80
N TYR A 288 -5.82 5.76 -5.13
CA TYR A 288 -5.73 6.15 -3.72
C TYR A 288 -5.49 4.93 -2.83
N VAL A 289 -6.26 3.85 -2.99
CA VAL A 289 -6.07 2.62 -2.20
C VAL A 289 -4.65 2.06 -2.35
N GLU A 290 -4.10 2.07 -3.57
CA GLU A 290 -2.73 1.61 -3.80
C GLU A 290 -1.68 2.52 -3.14
N ASN A 291 -1.83 3.84 -3.22
CA ASN A 291 -0.94 4.77 -2.53
C ASN A 291 -1.05 4.62 -1.00
N ILE A 292 -2.25 4.43 -0.46
CA ILE A 292 -2.51 4.16 0.96
C ILE A 292 -1.77 2.89 1.39
N ARG A 293 -1.90 1.81 0.62
CA ARG A 293 -1.20 0.54 0.88
C ARG A 293 0.31 0.72 0.93
N ARG A 294 0.88 1.49 0.00
CA ARG A 294 2.32 1.78 -0.04
C ARG A 294 2.78 2.59 1.17
N ILE A 295 2.06 3.64 1.56
CA ILE A 295 2.34 4.43 2.77
C ILE A 295 2.26 3.53 4.01
N ARG A 296 1.21 2.71 4.12
CA ARG A 296 1.02 1.77 5.24
C ARG A 296 2.17 0.79 5.36
N ASN A 297 2.67 0.26 4.25
CA ASN A 297 3.81 -0.66 4.27
C ASN A 297 5.09 0.00 4.81
N VAL A 298 5.40 1.23 4.36
CA VAL A 298 6.55 2.00 4.88
C VAL A 298 6.45 2.15 6.39
N ILE A 299 5.27 2.56 6.88
CA ILE A 299 5.01 2.75 8.33
C ILE A 299 5.15 1.43 9.10
N ASN A 300 4.55 0.34 8.61
CA ASN A 300 4.59 -0.96 9.28
C ASN A 300 5.99 -1.60 9.30
N HIS A 301 6.85 -1.24 8.36
CA HIS A 301 8.27 -1.65 8.37
C HIS A 301 9.17 -0.70 9.15
N TYR A 302 8.60 0.31 9.83
CA TYR A 302 9.32 1.35 10.56
C TYR A 302 10.36 2.08 9.69
N GLU A 303 10.05 2.21 8.39
CA GLU A 303 10.87 2.94 7.44
C GLU A 303 10.54 4.45 7.49
N PRO A 304 11.52 5.33 7.25
CA PRO A 304 11.29 6.78 7.12
C PRO A 304 10.28 7.12 6.01
N LEU A 305 9.20 7.82 6.38
CA LEU A 305 8.12 8.14 5.45
C LEU A 305 8.43 9.39 4.60
N ILE A 306 9.18 10.36 5.12
CA ILE A 306 9.58 11.56 4.35
C ILE A 306 10.32 11.19 3.06
N PRO A 307 11.35 10.32 3.05
CA PRO A 307 11.99 9.88 1.80
C PRO A 307 11.01 9.25 0.81
N PHE A 308 10.07 8.43 1.29
CA PHE A 308 9.04 7.86 0.42
C PHE A 308 8.22 8.98 -0.24
N LEU A 309 7.77 9.98 0.53
CA LEU A 309 7.00 11.11 -0.01
C LEU A 309 7.83 11.90 -1.03
N LEU A 310 9.08 12.25 -0.72
CA LEU A 310 9.97 12.99 -1.61
C LEU A 310 10.26 12.23 -2.91
N ASN A 311 10.44 10.92 -2.83
CA ASN A 311 10.74 10.08 -3.99
C ASN A 311 9.53 9.86 -4.89
N ASN A 312 8.31 10.03 -4.38
CA ASN A 312 7.11 9.75 -5.15
C ASN A 312 6.29 11.02 -5.49
N ILE A 313 6.60 12.17 -4.89
CA ILE A 313 6.03 13.49 -5.26
C ILE A 313 7.06 14.22 -6.13
N LYS A 314 7.03 13.95 -7.44
CA LYS A 314 8.01 14.49 -8.40
C LYS A 314 7.47 15.64 -9.24
N GLU A 315 6.16 15.80 -9.28
CA GLU A 315 5.45 16.75 -10.15
C GLU A 315 5.93 18.19 -9.94
N LYS A 316 5.99 18.95 -11.03
CA LYS A 316 6.34 20.38 -10.98
C LYS A 316 5.31 21.17 -10.16
N HIS A 317 4.03 20.86 -10.36
CA HIS A 317 2.93 21.42 -9.60
C HIS A 317 2.43 20.38 -8.60
N LEU A 318 2.67 20.62 -7.31
CA LEU A 318 2.35 19.65 -6.25
C LEU A 318 0.86 19.28 -6.18
N LYS A 319 -0.03 20.16 -6.62
CA LYS A 319 -1.48 19.90 -6.71
C LYS A 319 -1.85 18.79 -7.70
N ASP A 320 -0.99 18.49 -8.66
CA ASP A 320 -1.25 17.46 -9.66
C ASP A 320 -0.84 16.07 -9.17
N SER A 321 -0.05 16.01 -8.09
CA SER A 321 0.47 14.77 -7.52
C SER A 321 -0.63 13.87 -6.99
N GLN A 322 -0.62 12.61 -7.43
CA GLN A 322 -1.58 11.61 -6.96
C GLN A 322 -1.40 11.27 -5.48
N ILE A 323 -0.17 11.34 -4.97
CA ILE A 323 0.07 11.14 -3.53
C ILE A 323 -0.52 12.29 -2.73
N ILE A 324 -0.34 13.54 -3.15
CA ILE A 324 -0.96 14.69 -2.46
C ILE A 324 -2.49 14.55 -2.45
N LYS A 325 -3.10 14.18 -3.57
CA LYS A 325 -4.56 13.92 -3.64
C LYS A 325 -4.99 12.75 -2.75
N THR A 326 -4.16 11.72 -2.63
CA THR A 326 -4.40 10.59 -1.71
C THR A 326 -4.37 11.06 -0.26
N ILE A 327 -3.40 11.94 0.09
CA ILE A 327 -3.31 12.51 1.44
C ILE A 327 -4.51 13.43 1.71
N GLU A 328 -4.95 14.22 0.73
CA GLU A 328 -6.16 15.06 0.81
C GLU A 328 -7.42 14.20 1.04
N PHE A 329 -7.52 13.05 0.37
CA PHE A 329 -8.58 12.06 0.60
C PHE A 329 -8.48 11.42 1.98
N LEU A 330 -7.31 10.97 2.42
CA LEU A 330 -7.14 10.42 3.77
C LEU A 330 -7.47 11.44 4.86
N ALA A 331 -7.14 12.72 4.65
CA ALA A 331 -7.42 13.78 5.62
C ALA A 331 -8.91 13.95 5.92
N THR A 332 -9.82 13.43 5.08
CA THR A 332 -11.27 13.43 5.36
C THR A 332 -11.69 12.38 6.40
N TYR A 333 -10.80 11.44 6.73
CA TYR A 333 -11.02 10.39 7.74
C TYR A 333 -10.48 10.77 9.12
N SER A 334 -9.64 11.79 9.20
CA SER A 334 -8.90 12.17 10.41
C SER A 334 -9.40 13.46 11.03
N GLU A 335 -9.24 13.57 12.34
CA GLU A 335 -9.31 14.87 13.00
C GLU A 335 -8.08 15.72 12.62
N PRO A 336 -8.25 17.04 12.44
CA PRO A 336 -7.14 17.95 12.18
C PRO A 336 -6.10 17.86 13.31
N ILE A 337 -4.83 17.74 12.94
CA ILE A 337 -3.71 17.74 13.89
C ILE A 337 -2.73 18.86 13.58
N ILE A 338 -2.25 19.53 14.63
CA ILE A 338 -1.19 20.52 14.52
C ILE A 338 0.15 19.80 14.71
N ILE A 339 0.76 19.42 13.58
CA ILE A 339 2.16 18.97 13.56
C ILE A 339 3.00 20.14 13.05
N THR A 340 3.88 20.67 13.90
CA THR A 340 4.78 21.77 13.53
C THR A 340 6.03 21.23 12.85
N MET A 341 6.27 21.70 11.63
CA MET A 341 7.51 21.42 10.91
C MET A 341 8.70 22.08 11.63
N PRO A 342 9.82 21.37 11.82
CA PRO A 342 11.01 21.95 12.41
C PRO A 342 11.62 23.01 11.49
N TYR A 343 12.46 23.88 12.06
CA TYR A 343 13.24 24.81 11.26
C TYR A 343 14.25 24.06 10.40
N ILE A 344 14.15 24.24 9.07
CA ILE A 344 15.10 23.73 8.09
C ILE A 344 15.56 24.92 7.25
N PRO A 345 16.86 25.26 7.23
CA PRO A 345 17.39 26.31 6.37
C PRO A 345 17.03 26.04 4.92
N VAL A 346 16.39 26.98 4.24
CA VAL A 346 15.99 26.81 2.84
C VAL A 346 17.12 27.25 1.92
N THR A 347 17.57 26.34 1.07
CA THR A 347 18.59 26.57 0.05
C THR A 347 18.02 26.26 -1.33
N ASP A 348 18.70 26.70 -2.40
CA ASP A 348 18.31 26.32 -3.76
C ASP A 348 18.32 24.80 -3.99
N TYR A 349 19.17 24.08 -3.25
CA TYR A 349 19.28 22.63 -3.31
C TYR A 349 18.09 21.91 -2.67
N ASN A 350 17.62 22.39 -1.51
CA ASN A 350 16.57 21.71 -0.74
C ASN A 350 15.16 22.32 -0.88
N LYS A 351 15.01 23.49 -1.53
CA LYS A 351 13.73 24.23 -1.60
C LYS A 351 12.55 23.38 -2.06
N LYS A 352 12.76 22.49 -3.04
CA LYS A 352 11.69 21.59 -3.53
C LYS A 352 11.28 20.58 -2.45
N LYS A 353 12.24 20.01 -1.72
CA LYS A 353 11.97 19.05 -0.63
C LYS A 353 11.19 19.72 0.50
N VAL A 354 11.61 20.91 0.90
CA VAL A 354 10.92 21.71 1.92
C VAL A 354 9.50 22.08 1.45
N ALA A 355 9.32 22.44 0.18
CA ALA A 355 7.99 22.73 -0.38
C ALA A 355 7.05 21.52 -0.35
N VAL A 356 7.55 20.31 -0.62
CA VAL A 356 6.78 19.07 -0.49
C VAL A 356 6.33 18.87 0.96
N LEU A 357 7.23 19.00 1.93
CA LEU A 357 6.90 18.84 3.35
C LEU A 357 5.86 19.87 3.82
N LYS A 358 6.01 21.14 3.43
CA LYS A 358 5.02 22.19 3.72
C LYS A 358 3.65 21.87 3.11
N LYS A 359 3.61 21.34 1.88
CA LYS A 359 2.35 20.98 1.24
C LYS A 359 1.68 19.79 1.92
N VAL A 360 2.44 18.76 2.32
CA VAL A 360 1.94 17.62 3.09
C VAL A 360 1.36 18.09 4.43
N GLN A 361 2.11 18.91 5.18
CA GLN A 361 1.66 19.52 6.43
C GLN A 361 0.36 20.32 6.25
N GLN A 362 0.31 21.18 5.23
CA GLN A 362 -0.86 22.00 4.92
C GLN A 362 -2.11 21.14 4.68
N VAL A 363 -1.96 20.01 3.97
CA VAL A 363 -3.08 19.10 3.71
C VAL A 363 -3.55 18.43 4.99
N MET A 364 -2.62 17.94 5.83
CA MET A 364 -2.95 17.28 7.10
C MET A 364 -3.63 18.23 8.11
N GLN A 365 -3.35 19.53 8.02
CA GLN A 365 -3.93 20.56 8.89
C GLN A 365 -5.27 21.11 8.37
N LYS A 366 -5.60 20.90 7.10
CA LYS A 366 -6.88 21.36 6.55
C LYS A 366 -8.01 20.52 7.12
N SER A 367 -8.92 21.18 7.82
CA SER A 367 -10.23 20.62 8.14
C SER A 367 -10.97 20.36 6.83
N ASN A 368 -11.08 19.10 6.44
CA ASN A 368 -12.16 18.66 5.57
C ASN A 368 -13.23 18.07 6.49
N LYS A 369 -13.91 18.91 7.29
CA LYS A 369 -15.25 18.54 7.74
C LYS A 369 -16.09 18.37 6.47
N LEU A 370 -16.34 17.12 6.11
CA LEU A 370 -17.32 16.72 5.10
C LEU A 370 -18.73 16.98 5.62
#